data_AF-A0A954I490-F1
#
_entry.id   AF-A0A954I490-F1
#
_cell.length_a   1.000
_cell.length_b   1.000
_cell.length_c   1.000
_cell.angle_alpha   90.00
_cell.angle_beta   90.00
_cell.angle_gamma   90.00
#
_symmetry.space_group_name_H-M   'P 1'
#
loop_
_entity.id
_entity.type
_entity.pdbx_description
1 polymer ?
#
loop_
_entity_poly.entity_id
_entity_poly.type
_entity_poly.pdbx_seq_one_letter_code
_entity_poly.pdbx_strand_id
1 'polypeptide(L)'
;MTTSRPDTLGKLRESGYRSIPVKQELRRNLIARLRSGEPLFPGILGYEETVIPQIVNAILSQHDMLFLGLRGQGKTRMLRMLTSLLDDALPIVAGSETNDDPLAPLSKYARDRIAR
;
A
#
# COMPACT_ATOMS: atom_id res chain seq x y z
N MET A 1 -12.73 0.93 -20.31
CA MET A 1 -11.54 0.91 -21.20
C MET A 1 -10.56 -0.08 -20.60
N THR A 2 -10.18 -1.13 -21.31
CA THR A 2 -9.18 -2.10 -20.85
C THR A 2 -7.80 -1.43 -20.91
N THR A 3 -7.38 -0.82 -19.81
CA THR A 3 -6.03 -0.26 -19.71
C THR A 3 -5.04 -1.41 -19.80
N SER A 4 -4.35 -1.51 -20.95
CA SER A 4 -3.31 -2.51 -21.16
C SER A 4 -2.21 -2.30 -20.12
N ARG A 5 -2.00 -3.28 -19.24
CA ARG A 5 -0.92 -3.23 -18.24
C ARG A 5 0.41 -3.56 -18.92
N PRO A 6 1.52 -2.93 -18.51
CA PRO A 6 2.84 -3.26 -19.07
C PRO A 6 3.19 -4.73 -18.76
N ASP A 7 3.56 -5.47 -19.81
CA ASP A 7 3.93 -6.88 -19.78
C ASP A 7 5.45 -7.09 -19.90
N THR A 8 6.21 -6.02 -20.15
CA THR A 8 7.67 -6.04 -20.22
C THR A 8 8.28 -4.93 -19.36
N LEU A 9 9.53 -5.13 -18.97
CA LEU A 9 10.29 -4.13 -18.19
C LEU A 9 10.44 -2.81 -18.96
N GLY A 10 10.62 -2.87 -20.29
CA GLY A 10 10.69 -1.68 -21.15
C GLY A 10 9.40 -0.86 -21.08
N LYS A 11 8.24 -1.49 -21.32
CA LYS A 11 6.94 -0.82 -21.24
C LYS A 11 6.62 -0.31 -19.83
N LEU A 12 7.07 -1.01 -18.78
CA LEU A 12 6.89 -0.57 -17.40
C LEU A 12 7.68 0.72 -17.11
N ARG A 13 8.89 0.85 -17.66
CA ARG A 13 9.68 2.09 -17.55
C ARG A 13 9.03 3.23 -18.34
N GLU A 14 8.55 2.94 -19.55
CA GLU A 14 7.86 3.92 -20.40
C GLU A 14 6.53 4.40 -19.79
N SER A 15 5.84 3.55 -19.02
CA SER A 15 4.61 3.94 -18.31
C SER A 15 4.86 4.91 -17.15
N GLY A 16 6.13 5.21 -16.84
CA GLY A 16 6.52 6.10 -15.74
C GLY A 16 6.34 5.48 -14.35
N TYR A 17 6.21 4.15 -14.25
CA TYR A 17 6.11 3.47 -12.96
C TYR A 17 7.36 3.75 -12.11
N ARG A 18 7.14 4.00 -10.82
CA ARG A 18 8.20 4.16 -9.83
C ARG A 18 7.88 3.31 -8.63
N SER A 19 8.85 2.50 -8.23
CA SER A 19 8.80 1.83 -6.94
C SER A 19 8.82 2.87 -5.82
N ILE A 20 7.85 2.80 -4.92
CA ILE A 20 7.79 3.66 -3.74
C ILE A 20 7.63 2.79 -2.49
N PRO A 21 8.15 3.23 -1.33
CA PRO A 21 7.90 2.52 -0.07
C PRO A 21 6.41 2.49 0.27
N VAL A 22 5.95 1.38 0.87
CA VAL A 22 4.56 1.20 1.33
C VAL A 22 4.08 2.36 2.21
N LYS A 23 4.95 2.94 3.05
CA LYS A 23 4.61 4.11 3.87
C LYS A 23 4.25 5.34 3.02
N GLN A 24 4.93 5.55 1.89
CA GLN A 24 4.63 6.66 0.98
C GLN A 24 3.35 6.40 0.18
N GLU A 25 3.13 5.15 -0.25
CA GLU A 25 1.90 4.72 -0.91
C GLU A 25 0.67 4.94 -0.01
N LEU A 26 0.71 4.41 1.22
CA LEU A 26 -0.33 4.61 2.23
C LEU A 26 -0.62 6.10 2.46
N ARG A 27 0.42 6.93 2.60
CA ARG A 27 0.27 8.37 2.77
C ARG A 27 -0.37 9.04 1.56
N ARG A 28 0.08 8.73 0.34
CA ARG A 28 -0.47 9.28 -0.91
C ARG A 28 -1.96 8.95 -1.03
N ASN A 29 -2.31 7.69 -0.84
CA ASN A 29 -3.67 7.19 -1.01
C ASN A 29 -4.58 7.68 0.13
N LEU A 30 -4.07 7.81 1.36
CA LEU A 30 -4.78 8.47 2.46
C LEU A 30 -5.13 9.92 2.14
N ILE A 31 -4.19 10.70 1.60
CA ILE A 31 -4.45 12.10 1.21
C ILE A 31 -5.55 12.18 0.15
N ALA A 32 -5.53 11.28 -0.84
CA ALA A 32 -6.57 11.23 -1.87
C ALA A 32 -7.95 10.92 -1.27
N ARG A 33 -8.03 9.93 -0.37
CA ARG A 33 -9.27 9.53 0.29
C ARG A 33 -9.83 10.59 1.25
N LEU A 34 -8.96 11.29 1.98
CA LEU A 34 -9.37 12.42 2.80
C LEU A 34 -9.95 13.56 1.95
N ARG A 35 -9.40 13.81 0.76
CA ARG A 35 -9.91 14.82 -0.18
C ARG A 35 -11.25 14.43 -0.80
N SER A 36 -11.49 13.14 -1.04
CA SER A 36 -12.78 12.67 -1.57
C SER A 36 -13.88 12.64 -0.50
N GLY A 37 -13.52 12.71 0.78
CA GLY A 37 -14.47 12.63 1.90
C GLY A 37 -14.98 11.21 2.15
N GLU A 38 -14.39 10.20 1.50
CA GLU A 38 -14.76 8.80 1.72
C GLU A 38 -14.37 8.33 3.14
N PRO A 39 -15.23 7.54 3.80
CA PRO A 39 -14.97 7.07 5.16
C PRO A 39 -13.72 6.18 5.20
N LEU A 40 -12.80 6.44 6.15
CA LEU A 40 -11.57 5.65 6.32
C LEU A 40 -11.82 4.28 6.95
N PHE A 41 -12.76 4.20 7.88
CA PHE A 41 -13.05 2.98 8.61
C PHE A 41 -14.56 2.73 8.68
N PRO A 42 -15.23 2.43 7.54
CA PRO A 42 -16.66 2.12 7.54
C PRO A 42 -17.01 0.98 8.52
N GLY A 43 -17.98 1.23 9.40
CA GLY A 43 -18.43 0.26 10.40
C GLY A 43 -17.57 0.18 11.68
N ILE A 44 -16.55 1.04 11.82
CA ILE A 44 -15.92 1.33 13.11
C ILE A 44 -16.70 2.50 13.74
N LEU A 45 -17.21 2.30 14.96
CA LEU A 45 -18.01 3.28 15.68
C LEU A 45 -17.34 3.65 17.01
N GLY A 46 -17.42 4.91 17.41
CA GLY A 46 -16.96 5.40 18.72
C GLY A 46 -15.47 5.74 18.80
N TYR A 47 -14.79 5.79 17.66
CA TYR A 47 -13.35 6.09 17.56
C TYR A 47 -13.03 7.29 16.64
N GLU A 48 -14.06 7.97 16.15
CA GLU A 48 -14.00 9.10 15.23
C GLU A 48 -13.19 10.26 15.79
N GLU A 49 -13.34 10.53 17.09
CA GLU A 49 -12.66 11.62 17.81
C GLU A 49 -11.43 11.16 18.61
N THR A 50 -11.02 9.89 18.51
CA THR A 50 -9.91 9.35 19.32
C THR A 50 -8.87 8.61 18.48
N VAL A 51 -9.13 7.37 18.10
CA VAL A 51 -8.14 6.48 17.47
C VAL A 51 -7.99 6.80 15.98
N ILE A 52 -9.08 7.12 15.27
CA ILE A 52 -9.04 7.38 13.83
C ILE A 52 -8.13 8.58 13.51
N PRO A 53 -8.24 9.74 14.19
CA PRO A 53 -7.34 10.87 13.96
C PRO A 53 -5.86 10.52 14.22
N GLN A 54 -5.57 9.67 15.22
CA GLN A 54 -4.21 9.23 15.51
C GLN A 54 -3.62 8.36 14.40
N ILE A 55 -4.43 7.45 13.83
CA ILE A 55 -4.01 6.63 12.69
C ILE A 55 -3.72 7.52 11.48
N VAL A 56 -4.59 8.50 11.19
CA VAL A 56 -4.39 9.47 10.11
C VAL A 56 -3.07 10.20 10.30
N ASN A 57 -2.83 10.77 11.48
CA ASN A 57 -1.60 11.50 11.77
C ASN A 57 -0.35 10.63 11.66
N ALA A 58 -0.42 9.38 12.13
CA ALA A 58 0.70 8.45 12.05
C ALA A 58 1.04 8.09 10.60
N ILE A 59 0.04 7.85 9.74
CA ILE A 59 0.26 7.57 8.31
C ILE A 59 0.80 8.81 7.59
N LEU A 60 0.25 10.00 7.85
CA LEU A 60 0.75 11.25 7.26
C LEU A 60 2.22 11.52 7.64
N SER A 61 2.59 11.16 8.88
CA SER A 61 3.96 11.25 9.40
C SER A 61 4.85 10.06 9.04
N GLN A 62 4.32 9.03 8.36
CA GLN A 62 5.03 7.79 8.01
C GLN A 62 5.62 7.05 9.24
N HIS A 63 4.94 7.13 10.38
CA HIS A 63 5.34 6.46 11.61
C HIS A 63 4.99 4.97 11.60
N ASP A 64 5.73 4.20 12.38
CA ASP A 64 5.32 2.85 12.78
C ASP A 64 4.24 2.94 13.86
N MET A 65 3.24 2.05 13.78
CA MET A 65 2.06 2.08 14.65
C MET A 65 1.93 0.78 15.44
N LEU A 66 1.56 0.89 16.71
CA LEU A 66 1.20 -0.24 17.55
C LEU A 66 -0.24 -0.07 18.04
N PHE A 67 -1.10 -1.05 17.73
CA PHE A 67 -2.49 -1.04 18.19
C PHE A 67 -2.58 -1.73 19.55
N LEU A 68 -2.87 -0.96 20.59
CA LEU A 68 -3.06 -1.46 21.96
C LEU A 68 -4.52 -1.29 22.40
N GLY A 69 -5.01 -2.25 23.19
CA GLY A 69 -6.39 -2.24 23.68
C GLY A 69 -6.86 -3.62 24.13
N LEU A 70 -8.03 -3.66 24.78
CA LEU A 70 -8.62 -4.89 25.30
C LEU A 70 -9.18 -5.79 24.18
N ARG A 71 -9.52 -7.04 24.52
CA ARG A 71 -10.15 -7.98 23.59
C ARG A 71 -11.49 -7.41 23.09
N GLY A 72 -11.78 -7.59 21.81
CA GLY A 72 -13.05 -7.15 21.19
C GLY A 72 -13.10 -5.69 20.75
N GLN A 73 -12.08 -4.87 21.01
CA GLN A 73 -12.08 -3.43 20.68
C GLN A 73 -11.81 -3.08 19.19
N GLY A 74 -11.84 -4.05 18.28
CA GLY A 74 -11.74 -3.76 16.84
C GLY A 74 -10.33 -3.55 16.27
N LYS A 75 -9.25 -3.73 17.05
CA LYS A 75 -7.83 -3.56 16.59
C LYS A 75 -7.53 -4.27 15.26
N THR A 76 -7.80 -5.57 15.19
CA THR A 76 -7.55 -6.38 13.98
C THR A 76 -8.44 -5.95 12.80
N ARG A 77 -9.65 -5.47 13.09
CA ARG A 77 -10.57 -4.96 12.05
C ARG A 77 -9.98 -3.69 11.44
N MET A 78 -9.57 -2.71 12.25
CA MET A 78 -8.92 -1.49 11.75
C MET A 78 -7.65 -1.79 10.95
N LEU A 79 -6.77 -2.66 11.46
CA LEU A 79 -5.55 -3.06 10.74
C LEU A 79 -5.84 -3.63 9.34
N ARG A 80 -6.83 -4.51 9.23
CA ARG A 80 -7.24 -5.07 7.94
C ARG A 80 -7.83 -4.03 6.99
N MET A 81 -8.45 -2.98 7.51
CA MET A 81 -9.00 -1.91 6.68
C MET A 81 -7.92 -0.99 6.13
N LEU A 82 -6.74 -0.91 6.75
CA LEU A 82 -5.61 -0.15 6.22
C LEU A 82 -5.14 -0.66 4.85
N THR A 83 -5.35 -1.95 4.53
CA THR A 83 -4.98 -2.48 3.21
C THR A 83 -5.81 -1.88 2.09
N SER A 84 -6.97 -1.27 2.38
CA SER A 84 -7.76 -0.52 1.39
C SER A 84 -7.12 0.80 0.97
N LEU A 85 -5.99 1.18 1.58
CA LEU A 85 -5.17 2.31 1.17
C LEU A 85 -3.98 1.88 0.30
N LEU A 86 -3.82 0.60 0.00
CA LEU A 86 -2.81 0.11 -0.94
C LEU A 86 -3.39 0.07 -2.36
N ASP A 87 -2.53 0.17 -3.36
CA ASP A 87 -2.86 0.07 -4.77
C ASP A 87 -3.36 -1.35 -5.09
N ASP A 88 -4.35 -1.46 -5.97
CA ASP A 88 -4.99 -2.74 -6.31
C ASP A 88 -4.04 -3.75 -6.97
N ALA A 89 -2.95 -3.29 -7.57
CA ALA A 89 -1.98 -4.12 -8.24
C ALA A 89 -0.59 -3.49 -8.23
N LEU A 90 0.42 -4.34 -8.10
CA LEU A 90 1.84 -3.99 -8.24
C LEU A 90 2.47 -4.88 -9.31
N PRO A 91 3.38 -4.33 -10.14
CA PRO A 91 4.14 -5.14 -11.09
C PRO A 91 5.15 -6.00 -10.33
N ILE A 92 5.29 -7.26 -10.74
CA ILE A 92 6.22 -8.22 -10.13
C ILE A 92 7.04 -8.92 -11.21
N VAL A 93 8.22 -9.40 -10.84
CA VAL A 93 8.99 -10.30 -11.71
C VAL A 93 8.35 -11.69 -11.68
N ALA A 94 7.79 -12.11 -12.81
CA ALA A 94 7.16 -13.43 -12.93
C ALA A 94 8.16 -14.56 -12.60
N GLY A 95 7.73 -15.51 -11.77
CA GLY A 95 8.57 -16.63 -11.30
C GLY A 95 9.45 -16.31 -10.08
N SER A 96 9.47 -15.06 -9.60
CA SER A 96 10.06 -14.74 -8.31
C SER A 96 9.21 -15.29 -7.17
N GLU A 97 9.84 -16.01 -6.23
CA GLU A 97 9.18 -16.51 -5.03
C GLU A 97 8.71 -15.38 -4.08
N THR A 98 9.40 -14.24 -4.12
CA THR A 98 9.16 -13.10 -3.22
C THR A 98 8.39 -11.96 -3.88
N ASN A 99 7.85 -12.17 -5.09
CA ASN A 99 7.18 -11.14 -5.87
C ASN A 99 8.06 -9.88 -6.04
N ASP A 100 9.31 -10.07 -6.48
CA ASP A 100 10.29 -8.99 -6.60
C ASP A 100 9.80 -7.80 -7.41
N ASP A 101 10.17 -6.61 -6.96
CA ASP A 101 10.02 -5.38 -7.72
C ASP A 101 10.88 -5.43 -8.99
N PRO A 102 10.29 -5.25 -10.19
CA PRO A 102 11.05 -5.25 -11.44
C PRO A 102 12.08 -4.13 -11.60
N LEU A 103 11.95 -3.04 -10.84
CA LEU A 103 12.88 -1.91 -10.82
C LEU A 103 13.89 -1.98 -9.67
N ALA A 104 13.60 -2.75 -8.62
CA ALA A 104 14.46 -2.92 -7.45
C ALA A 104 14.47 -4.37 -6.93
N PRO A 105 14.96 -5.34 -7.72
CA PRO A 105 14.87 -6.77 -7.38
C PRO A 105 15.79 -7.15 -6.21
N LEU A 106 15.24 -7.93 -5.27
CA LEU A 106 15.97 -8.44 -4.12
C LEU A 106 16.54 -9.83 -4.38
N SER A 107 15.74 -10.74 -4.96
CA SER A 107 16.19 -12.11 -5.21
C SER A 107 17.24 -12.19 -6.33
N LYS A 108 18.14 -13.18 -6.22
CA LYS A 108 19.10 -13.49 -7.27
C LYS A 108 18.40 -13.83 -8.59
N TYR A 109 17.34 -14.63 -8.53
CA TYR A 109 16.53 -15.01 -9.69
C TYR A 109 16.07 -13.78 -10.48
N ALA A 110 15.47 -12.80 -9.79
CA ALA A 110 14.96 -11.60 -10.43
C ALA A 110 16.08 -10.73 -11.01
N ARG A 111 17.20 -10.57 -10.30
CA ARG A 111 18.38 -9.85 -10.81
C ARG A 111 18.93 -10.48 -12.07
N ASP A 112 19.11 -11.80 -12.09
CA ASP A 112 19.63 -12.54 -13.24
C ASP A 112 18.65 -12.50 -14.42
N ARG A 113 17.34 -12.47 -14.16
CA ARG A 113 16.30 -12.38 -15.19
C ARG A 113 16.23 -11.00 -15.84
N ILE A 114 16.44 -9.93 -15.05
CA ILE A 114 16.40 -8.54 -15.51
C ILE A 114 17.71 -8.12 -16.22
N ALA A 115 18.84 -8.70 -15.82
CA ALA A 115 20.14 -8.40 -16.42
C ALA A 115 20.35 -9.00 -17.82
N ARG A 116 19.51 -9.96 -18.21
CA ARG A 116 19.48 -10.55 -19.57
C ARG A 116 18.71 -9.66 -20.53
#